data_AF-A0AAD8IW86-F1
#
_entry.id   AF-A0AAD8IW86-F1
#
_cell.length_a   1.000
_cell.length_b   1.000
_cell.length_c   1.000
_cell.angle_alpha   90.00
_cell.angle_beta   90.00
_cell.angle_gamma   90.00
#
_symmetry.space_group_name_H-M   'P 1'
#
loop_
_entity.id
_entity.type
_entity.pdbx_description
1 polymer ?
#
loop_
_entity_poly.entity_id
_entity_poly.type
_entity_poly.pdbx_seq_one_letter_code
_entity_poly.pdbx_strand_id
1 'polypeptide(L)'
;MQYLGALGGGSGGMEEKIFQTSTILEAFGNAKTSRNDNSSRFGKLTEIYFSAVGKICGTKIQTSSLPQSRVVQLAQGERSYHIFYQICAGASSSLRGCLSSSSSDLQLAVCMWVTKEEPST
;
A
#
# COMPACT_ATOMS: atom_id res chain seq x y z
N MET A 1 -13.88 -0.66 -10.05
CA MET A 1 -13.54 0.69 -10.55
C MET A 1 -13.37 0.76 -12.06
N GLN A 2 -12.71 -0.21 -12.70
CA GLN A 2 -12.54 -0.21 -14.17
C GLN A 2 -13.85 -0.08 -14.96
N TYR A 3 -14.91 -0.79 -14.55
CA TYR A 3 -16.22 -0.69 -15.19
C TYR A 3 -16.84 0.72 -15.10
N LEU A 4 -16.75 1.36 -13.93
CA LEU A 4 -17.26 2.72 -13.75
C LEU A 4 -16.43 3.75 -14.51
N GLY A 5 -15.10 3.54 -14.62
CA GLY A 5 -14.23 4.33 -15.51
C GLY A 5 -14.64 4.17 -16.98
N ALA A 6 -14.85 2.94 -17.43
CA ALA A 6 -15.26 2.69 -18.83
C ALA A 6 -16.60 3.34 -19.20
N LEU A 7 -17.57 3.37 -18.28
CA LEU A 7 -18.89 3.97 -18.53
C LEU A 7 -18.92 5.49 -18.29
N GLY A 8 -18.36 5.92 -17.16
CA GLY A 8 -18.44 7.29 -16.65
C GLY A 8 -17.19 8.12 -16.93
N GLY A 9 -16.18 7.57 -17.59
CA GLY A 9 -14.91 8.22 -17.91
C GLY A 9 -15.15 9.48 -18.73
N GLY A 10 -14.76 10.61 -18.15
CA GLY A 10 -14.57 11.87 -18.87
C GLY A 10 -13.09 12.02 -19.23
N SER A 11 -12.78 12.86 -20.22
CA SER A 11 -11.42 13.14 -20.73
C SER A 11 -10.42 13.72 -19.71
N GLY A 12 -10.75 13.72 -18.42
CA GLY A 12 -9.99 14.35 -17.33
C GLY A 12 -9.05 13.43 -16.54
N GLY A 13 -8.83 12.18 -16.97
CA GLY A 13 -7.87 11.26 -16.35
C GLY A 13 -8.16 10.90 -14.88
N MET A 14 -9.39 11.12 -14.40
CA MET A 14 -9.76 10.83 -13.01
C MET A 14 -9.72 9.34 -12.70
N GLU A 15 -10.10 8.50 -13.66
CA GLU A 15 -10.04 7.04 -13.52
C GLU A 15 -8.62 6.54 -13.20
N GLU A 16 -7.62 7.12 -13.86
CA GLU A 16 -6.22 6.77 -13.66
C GLU A 16 -5.74 7.22 -12.28
N LYS A 17 -6.12 8.43 -11.84
CA LYS A 17 -5.80 8.90 -10.48
C LYS A 17 -6.40 8.00 -9.41
N ILE A 18 -7.64 7.55 -9.59
CA ILE A 18 -8.28 6.62 -8.64
C ILE A 18 -7.57 5.28 -8.62
N PHE A 19 -7.17 4.78 -9.80
CA PHE A 19 -6.43 3.53 -9.92
C PHE A 19 -5.06 3.63 -9.22
N GLN A 20 -4.28 4.67 -9.53
CA GLN A 20 -2.99 4.94 -8.89
C GLN A 20 -3.12 5.10 -7.36
N THR A 21 -4.17 5.78 -6.89
CA THR A 21 -4.43 5.92 -5.46
C THR A 21 -4.70 4.57 -4.80
N SER A 22 -5.40 3.63 -5.47
CA SER A 22 -5.57 2.27 -4.93
C SER A 22 -4.23 1.55 -4.81
N THR A 23 -3.37 1.63 -5.83
CA THR A 23 -2.03 1.01 -5.79
C THR A 23 -1.21 1.52 -4.61
N ILE A 24 -1.25 2.84 -4.34
CA ILE A 24 -0.57 3.43 -3.18
C ILE A 24 -1.17 2.88 -1.88
N LEU A 25 -2.50 2.92 -1.74
CA LEU A 25 -3.16 2.43 -0.52
C LEU A 25 -2.93 0.93 -0.26
N GLU A 26 -2.81 0.13 -1.32
CA GLU A 26 -2.46 -1.29 -1.20
C GLU A 26 -1.02 -1.47 -0.73
N ALA A 27 -0.06 -0.68 -1.22
CA ALA A 27 1.31 -0.72 -0.72
C ALA A 27 1.37 -0.43 0.79
N PHE A 28 0.67 0.61 1.26
CA PHE A 28 0.70 1.03 2.66
C PHE A 28 -0.21 0.23 3.58
N GLY A 29 -1.27 -0.37 3.06
CA GLY A 29 -2.35 -0.95 3.86
C GLY A 29 -2.53 -2.46 3.69
N ASN A 30 -1.89 -3.09 2.70
CA ASN A 30 -1.94 -4.53 2.53
C ASN A 30 -0.68 -5.20 3.07
N ALA A 31 -0.86 -6.44 3.52
CA ALA A 31 0.20 -7.27 4.05
C ALA A 31 -0.06 -8.75 3.72
N LYS A 32 1.01 -9.55 3.76
CA LYS A 32 0.90 -11.00 3.68
C LYS A 32 0.44 -11.57 5.02
N THR A 33 -0.59 -12.40 4.95
CA THR A 33 -1.11 -13.23 6.03
C THR A 33 -0.93 -14.71 5.69
N SER A 34 -1.15 -15.61 6.64
CA SER A 34 -1.01 -17.06 6.37
C SER A 34 -1.98 -17.59 5.29
N ARG A 35 -3.07 -16.88 5.00
CA ARG A 35 -4.12 -17.31 4.05
C ARG A 35 -4.20 -16.46 2.78
N ASN A 36 -3.62 -15.27 2.79
CA ASN A 36 -3.71 -14.32 1.69
C ASN A 36 -2.46 -13.44 1.66
N ASP A 37 -1.74 -13.47 0.54
CA ASP A 37 -0.50 -12.73 0.34
C ASP A 37 -0.70 -11.22 0.18
N ASN A 38 -1.91 -10.78 -0.19
CA ASN A 38 -2.28 -9.38 -0.41
C ASN A 38 -3.55 -9.01 0.38
N SER A 39 -3.54 -9.24 1.70
CA SER A 39 -4.69 -8.97 2.57
C SER A 39 -4.74 -7.49 2.95
N SER A 40 -5.83 -6.80 2.61
CA SER A 40 -6.07 -5.44 3.12
C SER A 40 -6.33 -5.46 4.62
N ARG A 41 -5.58 -4.63 5.34
CA ARG A 41 -5.65 -4.54 6.81
C ARG A 41 -6.23 -3.22 7.31
N PHE A 42 -6.83 -2.44 6.41
CA PHE A 42 -7.51 -1.19 6.69
C PHE A 42 -8.90 -1.20 6.04
N GLY A 43 -9.83 -0.44 6.62
CA GLY A 43 -11.11 -0.13 5.99
C GLY A 43 -10.90 0.94 4.92
N LYS A 44 -11.46 0.72 3.72
CA LYS A 44 -11.45 1.69 2.62
C LYS A 44 -12.88 1.97 2.18
N LEU A 45 -13.32 3.20 2.35
CA LEU A 45 -14.57 3.71 1.77
C LEU A 45 -14.21 4.61 0.58
N THR A 46 -14.68 4.26 -0.61
CA THR A 46 -14.46 5.06 -1.83
C THR A 46 -15.80 5.60 -2.32
N GLU A 47 -15.96 6.92 -2.21
CA GLU A 47 -17.13 7.67 -2.66
C GLU A 47 -16.83 8.22 -4.05
N ILE A 48 -17.68 7.94 -5.04
CA ILE A 48 -17.51 8.39 -6.43
C ILE A 48 -18.60 9.40 -6.73
N TYR A 49 -18.21 10.58 -7.20
CA TYR A 49 -19.13 11.65 -7.54
C TYR A 49 -19.34 11.69 -9.05
N PHE A 50 -20.61 11.80 -9.44
CA PHE A 50 -21.04 11.92 -10.83
C PHE A 50 -21.63 13.31 -11.08
N SER A 51 -21.32 13.87 -12.23
CA SER A 51 -21.98 15.05 -12.77
C SER A 51 -23.40 14.72 -13.23
N ALA A 52 -24.22 15.76 -13.48
CA ALA A 52 -25.57 15.61 -14.00
C ALA A 52 -25.64 14.84 -15.36
N VAL A 53 -24.55 14.83 -16.12
CA VAL A 53 -24.42 14.08 -17.39
C VAL A 53 -23.88 12.65 -17.20
N GLY A 54 -23.78 12.16 -15.96
CA GLY A 54 -23.35 10.80 -15.65
C GLY A 54 -21.83 10.56 -15.75
N LYS A 55 -21.03 11.63 -15.92
CA LYS A 55 -19.56 11.54 -15.95
C LYS A 55 -18.97 11.64 -14.55
N ILE A 56 -17.92 10.86 -14.27
CA ILE A 56 -17.17 10.92 -13.03
C ILE A 56 -16.51 12.31 -12.93
N CYS A 57 -16.86 13.05 -11.89
CA CYS A 57 -16.36 14.41 -11.64
C CYS A 57 -15.52 14.53 -10.36
N GLY A 58 -15.47 13.48 -9.54
CA GLY A 58 -14.64 13.48 -8.34
C GLY A 58 -14.67 12.14 -7.62
N THR A 59 -13.77 11.98 -6.65
CA THR A 59 -13.74 10.82 -5.77
C THR A 59 -13.19 11.23 -4.41
N LYS A 60 -13.75 10.68 -3.34
CA LYS A 60 -13.25 10.82 -1.98
C LYS A 60 -12.97 9.43 -1.42
N ILE A 61 -11.77 9.24 -0.91
CA ILE A 61 -11.37 7.98 -0.27
C ILE A 61 -11.15 8.26 1.21
N GLN A 62 -11.87 7.53 2.05
CA GLN A 62 -11.73 7.57 3.49
C GLN A 62 -11.16 6.23 3.97
N THR A 63 -10.08 6.31 4.73
CA THR A 63 -9.42 5.13 5.29
C THR A 63 -9.65 5.06 6.79
N SER A 64 -9.96 3.88 7.31
CA SER A 64 -10.16 3.65 8.73
C SER A 64 -9.33 2.46 9.23
N SER A 65 -8.91 2.52 10.49
CA SER A 65 -8.34 1.41 11.24
C SER A 65 -7.14 0.72 10.59
N LEU A 66 -5.99 1.38 10.59
CA LEU A 66 -4.70 0.75 10.27
C LEU A 66 -4.06 0.23 11.57
N PRO A 67 -4.04 -1.09 11.85
CA PRO A 67 -3.54 -1.61 13.10
C PRO A 67 -2.02 -1.44 13.19
N GLN A 68 -1.57 -0.64 14.17
CA GLN A 68 -0.16 -0.39 14.46
C GLN A 68 0.57 -1.67 14.91
N SER A 69 -0.12 -2.62 15.53
CA SER A 69 0.48 -3.87 16.00
C SER A 69 1.17 -4.65 14.89
N ARG A 70 0.70 -4.59 13.64
CA ARG A 70 1.33 -5.27 12.49
C ARG A 70 2.69 -4.68 12.08
N VAL A 71 3.03 -3.49 12.56
CA VAL A 71 4.36 -2.91 12.37
C VAL A 71 5.36 -3.51 13.35
N VAL A 72 4.92 -3.87 14.55
CA VAL A 72 5.79 -4.26 15.67
C VAL A 72 5.73 -5.75 16.01
N GLN A 73 4.66 -6.44 15.63
CA GLN A 73 4.38 -7.83 15.98
C GLN A 73 3.87 -8.58 14.75
N LEU A 74 4.57 -9.66 14.40
CA LEU A 74 4.26 -10.50 13.25
C LEU A 74 4.04 -11.93 13.72
N ALA A 75 2.94 -12.54 13.28
CA ALA A 75 2.71 -13.96 13.47
C ALA A 75 3.60 -14.76 12.51
N GLN A 76 3.89 -16.02 12.86
CA GLN A 76 4.72 -16.88 12.04
C GLN A 76 4.15 -17.04 10.62
N GLY A 77 4.98 -16.77 9.61
CA GLY A 77 4.59 -16.83 8.19
C GLY A 77 3.81 -15.61 7.68
N GLU A 78 3.62 -14.58 8.51
CA GLU A 78 3.06 -13.29 8.09
C GLU A 78 4.16 -12.24 7.89
N ARG A 79 3.88 -11.25 7.03
CA ARG A 79 4.77 -10.10 6.81
C ARG A 79 4.12 -8.80 7.22
N SER A 80 4.94 -7.77 7.40
CA SER A 80 4.44 -6.42 7.62
C SER A 80 3.89 -5.82 6.32
N TYR A 81 3.51 -4.54 6.33
CA TYR A 81 2.96 -3.86 5.16
C TYR A 81 3.92 -3.88 3.97
N HIS A 82 3.37 -4.03 2.76
CA HIS A 82 4.17 -4.17 1.53
C HIS A 82 5.12 -3.00 1.28
N ILE A 83 4.75 -1.79 1.68
CA ILE A 83 5.56 -0.58 1.48
C ILE A 83 6.98 -0.72 2.03
N PHE A 84 7.18 -1.38 3.17
CA PHE A 84 8.51 -1.54 3.75
C PHE A 84 9.41 -2.39 2.85
N TYR A 85 8.86 -3.47 2.30
CA TYR A 85 9.58 -4.36 1.38
C TYR A 85 9.80 -3.68 0.02
N GLN A 86 8.81 -2.95 -0.49
CA GLN A 86 8.90 -2.23 -1.76
C GLN A 86 9.95 -1.10 -1.72
N ILE A 87 10.03 -0.34 -0.62
CA ILE A 87 11.08 0.66 -0.42
C ILE A 87 12.45 -0.02 -0.36
N CYS A 88 12.59 -1.10 0.40
CA CYS A 88 13.88 -1.80 0.51
C CYS A 88 14.35 -2.36 -0.84
N ALA A 89 13.45 -2.95 -1.63
CA ALA A 89 13.77 -3.49 -2.95
C ALA A 89 14.06 -2.38 -3.97
N GLY A 90 13.21 -1.34 -4.01
CA GLY A 90 13.25 -0.26 -5.00
C GLY A 90 14.18 0.92 -4.68
N ALA A 91 14.77 0.99 -3.48
CA ALA A 91 15.63 2.10 -3.08
C ALA A 91 16.87 2.24 -3.99
N SER A 92 17.28 3.47 -4.30
CA SER A 92 18.57 3.72 -4.97
C SER A 92 19.74 3.33 -4.05
N SER A 93 20.95 3.16 -4.60
CA SER A 93 22.16 2.91 -3.81
C SER A 93 22.40 4.00 -2.75
N SER A 94 22.13 5.26 -3.10
CA SER A 94 22.18 6.39 -2.17
C SER A 94 21.15 6.28 -1.04
N LEU A 95 19.89 5.95 -1.38
CA LEU A 95 18.83 5.82 -0.40
C LEU A 95 19.05 4.62 0.53
N ARG A 96 19.56 3.49 0.01
CA ARG A 96 19.98 2.33 0.80
C ARG A 96 21.08 2.69 1.80
N GLY A 97 22.09 3.46 1.36
CA GLY A 97 23.14 3.96 2.24
C GLY A 97 22.61 4.87 3.36
N CYS A 98 21.61 5.71 3.07
CA CYS A 98 20.96 6.53 4.10
C CYS A 98 20.12 5.67 5.07
N LEU A 99 19.34 4.71 4.56
CA LEU A 99 18.53 3.77 5.35
C LEU A 99 19.39 2.90 6.28
N SER A 100 20.60 2.54 5.85
CA SER A 100 21.54 1.78 6.68
C SER A 100 22.32 2.64 7.69
N SER A 101 22.42 3.96 7.47
CA SER A 101 23.24 4.85 8.28
C SER A 101 22.46 5.64 9.35
N SER A 102 21.13 5.75 9.22
CA SER A 102 20.30 6.42 10.24
C SER A 102 20.00 5.46 11.40
N SER A 103 20.82 5.54 12.44
CA SER A 103 20.71 4.80 13.70
C SER A 103 19.48 5.25 14.52
N SER A 104 18.28 4.87 14.08
CA SER A 104 17.09 4.85 14.92
C SER A 104 16.57 3.42 14.99
N ASP A 105 16.44 2.88 16.20
CA ASP A 105 16.26 1.46 16.52
C ASP A 105 15.07 0.78 15.81
N LEU A 106 14.07 1.56 15.37
CA LEU A 106 12.91 1.08 14.60
C LEU A 106 13.23 0.75 13.13
N GLN A 107 14.17 1.45 12.50
CA GLN A 107 14.58 1.19 11.10
C GLN A 107 15.50 -0.01 10.97
N LEU A 108 16.40 -0.21 11.94
CA LEU A 108 17.21 -1.43 12.03
C LEU A 108 16.33 -2.66 12.24
N ALA A 109 15.27 -2.58 13.04
CA ALA A 109 14.33 -3.69 13.20
C ALA A 109 13.61 -4.02 11.88
N VAL A 110 13.08 -3.04 11.15
CA VAL A 110 12.39 -3.28 9.88
C VAL A 110 13.34 -3.75 8.78
N CYS A 111 14.48 -3.10 8.57
CA CYS A 111 15.45 -3.55 7.56
C CYS A 111 16.07 -4.91 7.93
N MET A 112 16.49 -5.15 9.18
CA MET A 112 17.07 -6.44 9.58
C MET A 112 16.04 -7.57 9.66
N TRP A 113 14.78 -7.30 10.00
CA TRP A 113 13.70 -8.30 9.92
C TRP A 113 13.35 -8.64 8.47
N VAL A 114 13.26 -7.63 7.59
CA VAL A 114 12.97 -7.83 6.16
C VAL A 114 14.06 -8.66 5.48
N THR A 115 15.33 -8.50 5.87
CA THR A 115 16.45 -9.27 5.30
C THR A 115 16.65 -10.65 5.92
N LYS A 116 15.96 -11.01 7.02
CA LYS A 116 16.09 -12.32 7.67
C LYS A 116 15.12 -13.39 7.15
N GLU A 117 14.10 -12.99 6.37
CA GLU A 117 13.26 -13.92 5.61
C GLU A 117 13.78 -14.03 4.17
N GLU A 118 14.93 -14.70 3.99
CA GLU A 118 15.29 -15.27 2.69
C GLU A 118 14.28 -16.38 2.34
N PRO A 119 13.80 -16.49 1.09
CA PRO A 119 12.84 -17.51 0.70
C PRO A 119 13.51 -18.87 0.75
N SER A 120 13.04 -19.76 1.62
CA SER A 120 13.26 -21.19 1.43
C SER A 120 12.54 -21.59 0.14
N THR A 121 13.35 -21.90 -0.87
CA THR A 121 13.09 -22.62 -2.14
C THR A 121 11.64 -22.93 -2.50
#